data_AF-A0A6G1IP72-F1
#
_entry.id   AF-A0A6G1IP72-F1
#
_cell.length_a   1.000
_cell.length_b   1.000
_cell.length_c   1.000
_cell.angle_alpha   90.00
_cell.angle_beta   90.00
_cell.angle_gamma   90.00
#
_symmetry.space_group_name_H-M   'P 1'
#
loop_
_entity.id
_entity.type
_entity.pdbx_description
1 polymer ?
#
loop_
_entity_poly.entity_id
_entity_poly.type
_entity_poly.pdbx_seq_one_letter_code
_entity_poly.pdbx_strand_id
1 'polypeptide(L)'
;MLRSWSILLVVAGVWPLSIGAAPTYGNKDNSTCRKTKVAILGAGVAGITAAQALSNQSVTDFLIVEYNGDIGGRMVHTTFGEDADGNPYTVELGANWVQGLGTEGGPENPIWTFAKEYNISNTYSDYSSILTYNETGYFNYTSLLTDFDDSWAEFEQAAGTILTENLQDRSMRAGLYQADWRPSSLDAAAQAVEWWMWDWETSYSPDESSFVFGITGYNLTFYQYSEENNLVIDQRGFNTWLKGVAGTFLQPNDTRLLLNTIVSGIDYTKHDVKVTMDDGSCIEADYAICTFSLGVLQKDAVTFSPALPEWKETSIATFQMGTYTKLFLQFNETFWDPDTQFFLYASPTRRGYYPVWQSLSTEGFHPGSNIIFATVVGRESYRVEAQSDEETLAELMEVLREMFPDVDVPEPIAFMYPRWTTEPWSYGSYSNWPVGTTLEMHQNLRANVQHVYFAGEHTSAEYFGFLHGAWFEGQEAAMRIAGMLTKNCENVGSGCGEYLKYKVLHGTTEEAEYNAINGIGVSPFYVADSGKE
;
A
#
# COMPACT_ATOMS: atom_id res chain seq x y z
N MET A 1 31.37 -55.91 37.20
CA MET A 1 30.21 -55.37 37.93
C MET A 1 29.73 -54.13 37.17
N LEU A 2 28.74 -54.31 36.33
CA LEU A 2 28.11 -53.27 35.49
C LEU A 2 26.60 -53.36 35.76
N ARG A 3 25.97 -52.26 36.16
CA ARG A 3 24.50 -52.11 36.25
C ARG A 3 24.18 -50.76 35.59
N SER A 4 23.63 -50.77 34.38
CA SER A 4 22.23 -51.07 34.00
C SER A 4 21.35 -49.82 34.18
N TRP A 5 21.10 -49.15 33.06
CA TRP A 5 20.08 -48.13 32.90
C TRP A 5 18.74 -48.81 32.62
N SER A 6 17.72 -48.48 33.41
CA SER A 6 16.36 -49.02 33.26
C SER A 6 15.57 -48.19 32.27
N ILE A 7 15.14 -48.84 31.18
CA ILE A 7 14.15 -48.34 30.23
C ILE A 7 12.77 -48.56 30.85
N LEU A 8 11.99 -47.50 31.06
CA LEU A 8 10.58 -47.59 31.41
C LEU A 8 9.74 -47.52 30.13
N LEU A 9 9.10 -48.65 29.81
CA LEU A 9 8.06 -48.79 28.80
C LEU A 9 6.78 -48.07 29.27
N VAL A 10 6.34 -47.06 28.53
CA VAL A 10 4.98 -46.53 28.65
C VAL A 10 4.07 -47.36 27.74
N VAL A 11 3.09 -48.00 28.36
CA VAL A 11 2.05 -48.81 27.72
C VAL A 11 1.05 -47.86 27.04
N ALA A 12 0.95 -47.92 25.71
CA ALA A 12 -0.09 -47.24 24.95
C ALA A 12 -1.43 -47.97 25.14
N GLY A 13 -2.35 -47.35 25.87
CA GLY A 13 -3.74 -47.81 25.97
C GLY A 13 -4.51 -47.44 24.71
N VAL A 14 -4.92 -48.44 23.93
CA VAL A 14 -5.80 -48.27 22.77
C VAL A 14 -7.23 -48.11 23.28
N TRP A 15 -7.78 -46.91 23.17
CA TRP A 15 -9.21 -46.66 23.32
C TRP A 15 -9.89 -46.88 21.96
N PRO A 16 -11.05 -47.58 21.89
CA PRO A 16 -11.78 -47.72 20.64
C PRO A 16 -12.42 -46.36 20.32
N LEU A 17 -11.89 -45.66 19.32
CA LEU A 17 -12.58 -44.54 18.70
C LEU A 17 -13.83 -45.09 18.02
N SER A 18 -14.99 -44.80 18.62
CA SER A 18 -16.28 -44.92 17.97
C SER A 18 -16.22 -44.15 16.65
N ILE A 19 -16.22 -44.89 15.54
CA ILE A 19 -16.40 -44.32 14.21
C ILE A 19 -17.85 -43.83 14.16
N GLY A 20 -18.05 -42.59 14.59
CA GLY A 20 -19.21 -41.81 14.16
C GLY A 20 -19.05 -41.65 12.66
N ALA A 21 -19.97 -42.24 11.90
CA ALA A 21 -20.07 -41.99 10.47
C ALA A 21 -20.02 -40.47 10.26
N ALA A 22 -19.08 -40.01 9.44
CA ALA A 22 -19.04 -38.64 8.99
C ALA A 22 -20.45 -38.23 8.57
N PRO A 23 -20.94 -37.03 8.93
CA PRO A 23 -22.12 -36.51 8.27
C PRO A 23 -21.78 -36.52 6.79
N THR A 24 -22.46 -37.37 6.03
CA THR A 24 -22.47 -37.28 4.58
C THR A 24 -22.99 -35.88 4.29
N TYR A 25 -22.07 -34.95 4.01
CA TYR A 25 -22.45 -33.67 3.43
C TYR A 25 -23.29 -34.02 2.22
N GLY A 26 -24.57 -33.69 2.31
CA GLY A 26 -25.50 -33.90 1.23
C GLY A 26 -24.87 -33.31 -0.02
N ASN A 27 -24.87 -34.08 -1.10
CA ASN A 27 -24.77 -33.57 -2.44
C ASN A 27 -25.71 -32.36 -2.52
N LYS A 28 -25.18 -31.13 -2.44
CA LYS A 28 -25.90 -29.96 -2.89
C LYS A 28 -25.92 -30.06 -4.40
N ASP A 29 -26.88 -30.81 -4.91
CA ASP A 29 -27.30 -30.76 -6.30
C ASP A 29 -27.57 -29.28 -6.67
N ASN A 30 -26.90 -28.80 -7.72
CA ASN A 30 -27.26 -27.62 -8.51
C ASN A 30 -27.46 -26.27 -7.77
N SER A 31 -26.42 -25.69 -7.16
CA SER A 31 -26.37 -24.22 -7.16
C SER A 31 -25.82 -23.76 -8.51
N THR A 32 -26.70 -23.36 -9.42
CA THR A 32 -26.29 -22.64 -10.64
C THR A 32 -25.48 -21.42 -10.24
N CYS A 33 -24.27 -21.25 -10.81
CA CYS A 33 -23.44 -20.07 -10.56
C CYS A 33 -24.26 -18.79 -10.78
N ARG A 34 -24.02 -17.76 -9.96
CA ARG A 34 -24.60 -16.43 -10.20
C ARG A 34 -24.04 -15.90 -11.51
N LYS A 35 -24.88 -15.32 -12.36
CA LYS A 35 -24.44 -14.78 -13.65
C LYS A 35 -24.42 -13.26 -13.60
N THR A 36 -23.40 -12.66 -14.21
CA THR A 36 -23.28 -11.20 -14.34
C THR A 36 -22.46 -10.84 -15.57
N LYS A 37 -22.36 -9.55 -15.94
CA LYS A 37 -21.45 -9.12 -17.02
C LYS A 37 -20.03 -8.96 -16.53
N VAL A 38 -19.84 -8.39 -15.34
CA VAL A 38 -18.52 -8.14 -14.78
C VAL A 38 -18.43 -8.62 -13.33
N ALA A 39 -17.45 -9.48 -13.04
CA ALA A 39 -17.08 -9.81 -11.66
C ALA A 39 -15.90 -8.93 -11.21
N ILE A 40 -16.08 -8.13 -10.17
CA ILE A 40 -15.03 -7.30 -9.56
C ILE A 40 -14.56 -8.02 -8.29
N LEU A 41 -13.27 -8.32 -8.23
CA LEU A 41 -12.69 -9.17 -7.18
C LEU A 41 -11.84 -8.30 -6.25
N GLY A 42 -12.50 -7.76 -5.23
CA GLY A 42 -12.00 -6.80 -4.24
C GLY A 42 -12.86 -5.53 -4.23
N ALA A 43 -13.21 -5.04 -3.03
CA ALA A 43 -13.90 -3.79 -2.75
C ALA A 43 -12.97 -2.77 -2.05
N GLY A 44 -11.68 -2.81 -2.37
CA GLY A 44 -10.77 -1.69 -2.13
C GLY A 44 -11.04 -0.51 -3.10
N VAL A 45 -10.20 0.52 -3.05
CA VAL A 45 -10.34 1.72 -3.89
C VAL A 45 -10.52 1.35 -5.37
N ALA A 46 -9.61 0.54 -5.94
CA ALA A 46 -9.68 0.14 -7.35
C ALA A 46 -10.97 -0.60 -7.72
N GLY A 47 -11.50 -1.44 -6.82
CA GLY A 47 -12.71 -2.21 -7.07
C GLY A 47 -13.98 -1.35 -7.06
N ILE A 48 -14.11 -0.47 -6.07
CA ILE A 48 -15.25 0.44 -5.96
C ILE A 48 -15.24 1.46 -7.11
N THR A 49 -14.07 1.98 -7.50
CA THR A 49 -13.96 2.94 -8.60
C THR A 49 -14.17 2.28 -9.95
N ALA A 50 -13.76 1.02 -10.12
CA ALA A 50 -14.15 0.22 -11.28
C ALA A 50 -15.68 0.06 -11.38
N ALA A 51 -16.35 -0.29 -10.27
CA ALA A 51 -17.81 -0.40 -10.24
C ALA A 51 -18.53 0.93 -10.51
N GLN A 52 -17.97 2.03 -10.01
CA GLN A 52 -18.45 3.39 -10.29
C GLN A 52 -18.32 3.71 -11.78
N ALA A 53 -17.16 3.47 -12.39
CA ALA A 53 -16.92 3.71 -13.80
C ALA A 53 -17.83 2.87 -14.71
N LEU A 54 -18.04 1.59 -14.40
CA LEU A 54 -19.02 0.75 -15.10
C LEU A 54 -20.43 1.34 -14.99
N SER A 55 -20.85 1.75 -13.78
CA SER A 55 -22.17 2.36 -13.54
C SER A 55 -22.35 3.65 -14.34
N ASN A 56 -21.34 4.51 -14.39
CA ASN A 56 -21.35 5.76 -15.17
C ASN A 56 -21.51 5.49 -16.67
N GLN A 57 -20.97 4.37 -17.16
CA GLN A 57 -21.13 3.88 -18.53
C GLN A 57 -22.42 3.09 -18.75
N SER A 58 -23.37 3.15 -17.81
CA SER A 58 -24.65 2.40 -17.83
C SER A 58 -24.48 0.87 -17.84
N VAL A 59 -23.33 0.36 -17.42
CA VAL A 59 -23.10 -1.07 -17.17
C VAL A 59 -23.35 -1.35 -15.70
N THR A 60 -24.57 -1.77 -15.37
CA THR A 60 -25.01 -1.99 -13.97
C THR A 60 -25.04 -3.46 -13.54
N ASP A 61 -24.89 -4.38 -14.49
CA ASP A 61 -24.81 -5.83 -14.26
C ASP A 61 -23.38 -6.25 -13.90
N PHE A 62 -23.01 -6.01 -12.64
CA PHE A 62 -21.76 -6.49 -12.06
C PHE A 62 -21.99 -7.04 -10.66
N LEU A 63 -21.05 -7.88 -10.20
CA LEU A 63 -20.94 -8.33 -8.82
C LEU A 63 -19.57 -7.95 -8.27
N ILE A 64 -19.52 -7.49 -7.02
CA ILE A 64 -18.30 -7.18 -6.28
C ILE A 64 -18.14 -8.22 -5.17
N VAL A 65 -16.98 -8.87 -5.11
CA VAL A 65 -16.63 -9.89 -4.12
C VAL A 65 -15.51 -9.34 -3.25
N GLU A 66 -15.70 -9.32 -1.94
CA GLU A 66 -14.73 -8.76 -0.99
C GLU A 66 -14.47 -9.74 0.15
N TYR A 67 -13.19 -9.91 0.45
CA TYR A 67 -12.73 -10.74 1.56
C TYR A 67 -13.16 -10.16 2.90
N ASN A 68 -12.96 -8.85 3.10
CA ASN A 68 -13.28 -8.19 4.36
C ASN A 68 -14.79 -8.07 4.61
N GLY A 69 -15.13 -7.82 5.87
CA GLY A 69 -16.49 -7.47 6.27
C GLY A 69 -16.90 -6.04 5.93
N ASP A 70 -16.08 -5.28 5.21
CA ASP A 70 -16.29 -3.87 4.92
C ASP A 70 -15.57 -3.42 3.63
N ILE A 71 -15.97 -2.27 3.08
CA ILE A 71 -15.33 -1.62 1.93
C ILE A 71 -14.06 -0.88 2.39
N GLY A 72 -12.96 -1.02 1.66
CA GLY A 72 -11.73 -0.26 1.95
C GLY A 72 -10.45 -0.98 1.58
N GLY A 73 -10.39 -2.30 1.74
CA GLY A 73 -9.16 -3.07 1.59
C GLY A 73 -8.07 -2.54 2.51
N ARG A 74 -7.00 -1.97 1.93
CA ARG A 74 -5.86 -1.39 2.68
C ARG A 74 -6.12 0.01 3.25
N MET A 75 -7.28 0.60 2.98
CA MET A 75 -7.76 1.80 3.67
C MET A 75 -8.69 1.35 4.79
N VAL A 76 -8.11 0.96 5.92
CA VAL A 76 -8.81 0.34 7.05
C VAL A 76 -8.37 1.00 8.36
N HIS A 77 -9.31 1.17 9.26
CA HIS A 77 -9.13 1.77 10.58
C HIS A 77 -9.55 0.79 11.68
N THR A 78 -9.18 1.12 12.91
CA THR A 78 -9.67 0.47 14.12
C THR A 78 -9.88 1.50 15.23
N THR A 79 -10.62 1.11 16.27
CA THR A 79 -10.62 1.83 17.54
C THR A 79 -9.34 1.53 18.32
N PHE A 80 -8.72 2.54 18.94
CA PHE A 80 -7.51 2.42 19.74
C PHE A 80 -7.48 3.44 20.88
N GLY A 81 -7.01 3.00 22.04
CA GLY A 81 -6.94 3.84 23.24
C GLY A 81 -8.31 4.37 23.67
N GLU A 82 -8.31 5.26 24.67
CA GLU A 82 -9.52 5.91 25.18
C GLU A 82 -9.23 7.37 25.62
N ASP A 83 -10.17 8.27 25.42
CA ASP A 83 -10.14 9.63 25.97
C ASP A 83 -10.44 9.65 27.48
N ALA A 84 -10.45 10.84 28.08
CA ALA A 84 -10.73 11.01 29.51
C ALA A 84 -12.16 10.58 29.93
N ASP A 85 -13.09 10.48 28.97
CA ASP A 85 -14.48 10.06 29.16
C ASP A 85 -14.68 8.56 28.84
N GLY A 86 -13.63 7.84 28.42
CA GLY A 86 -13.66 6.43 28.05
C GLY A 86 -14.13 6.16 26.61
N ASN A 87 -14.16 7.16 25.73
CA ASN A 87 -14.47 6.97 24.32
C ASN A 87 -13.20 6.61 23.54
N PRO A 88 -13.23 5.60 22.66
CA PRO A 88 -12.05 5.24 21.90
C PRO A 88 -11.74 6.23 20.77
N TYR A 89 -10.45 6.38 20.44
CA TYR A 89 -10.03 7.07 19.23
C TYR A 89 -10.10 6.14 18.03
N THR A 90 -10.29 6.68 16.83
CA THR A 90 -10.08 5.97 15.57
C THR A 90 -8.68 6.23 15.04
N VAL A 91 -7.94 5.16 14.73
CA VAL A 91 -6.64 5.23 14.06
C VAL A 91 -6.67 4.42 12.77
N GLU A 92 -6.04 4.92 11.72
CA GLU A 92 -5.90 4.17 10.47
C GLU A 92 -4.77 3.14 10.61
N LEU A 93 -5.01 1.89 10.20
CA LEU A 93 -3.99 0.85 10.19
C LEU A 93 -3.17 0.85 8.89
N GLY A 94 -3.81 1.27 7.80
CA GLY A 94 -3.19 1.32 6.47
C GLY A 94 -2.99 2.76 6.01
N ALA A 95 -3.51 3.06 4.81
CA ALA A 95 -3.46 4.40 4.24
C ALA A 95 -4.03 5.44 5.23
N ASN A 96 -3.29 6.52 5.45
CA ASN A 96 -3.64 7.53 6.46
C ASN A 96 -3.41 8.96 5.97
N TRP A 97 -2.75 9.14 4.82
CA TRP A 97 -2.53 10.45 4.23
C TRP A 97 -3.30 10.58 2.92
N VAL A 98 -3.78 11.80 2.67
CA VAL A 98 -3.97 12.29 1.31
C VAL A 98 -2.64 12.89 0.88
N GLN A 99 -1.96 12.22 -0.05
CA GLN A 99 -0.62 12.59 -0.47
C GLN A 99 -0.63 13.30 -1.82
N GLY A 100 -0.07 14.50 -1.86
CA GLY A 100 -0.20 15.48 -2.93
C GLY A 100 -1.64 15.95 -3.10
N LEU A 101 -1.97 17.14 -2.62
CA LEU A 101 -3.37 17.61 -2.57
C LEU A 101 -3.81 18.21 -3.91
N GLY A 102 -3.19 19.29 -4.33
CA GLY A 102 -3.61 20.10 -5.47
C GLY A 102 -3.35 21.59 -5.23
N THR A 103 -3.13 22.33 -6.31
CA THR A 103 -2.88 23.78 -6.27
C THR A 103 -4.05 24.60 -6.80
N GLU A 104 -4.16 25.86 -6.39
CA GLU A 104 -5.14 26.79 -6.97
C GLU A 104 -4.95 26.93 -8.49
N GLY A 105 -5.97 26.55 -9.26
CA GLY A 105 -5.93 26.60 -10.74
C GLY A 105 -5.15 25.47 -11.41
N GLY A 106 -4.53 24.57 -10.65
CA GLY A 106 -3.87 23.36 -11.15
C GLY A 106 -4.76 22.11 -11.05
N PRO A 107 -4.20 20.92 -11.37
CA PRO A 107 -4.91 19.66 -11.16
C PRO A 107 -5.07 19.39 -9.66
N GLU A 108 -6.12 18.65 -9.31
CA GLU A 108 -6.41 18.25 -7.94
C GLU A 108 -6.39 16.72 -7.82
N ASN A 109 -5.79 16.21 -6.75
CA ASN A 109 -5.78 14.80 -6.46
C ASN A 109 -7.20 14.31 -6.18
N PRO A 110 -7.68 13.26 -6.87
CA PRO A 110 -9.05 12.78 -6.70
C PRO A 110 -9.38 12.39 -5.26
N ILE A 111 -8.39 11.89 -4.49
CA ILE A 111 -8.60 11.54 -3.08
C ILE A 111 -8.81 12.79 -2.24
N TRP A 112 -8.14 13.90 -2.57
CA TRP A 112 -8.39 15.20 -1.93
C TRP A 112 -9.77 15.76 -2.27
N THR A 113 -10.20 15.63 -3.53
CA THR A 113 -11.56 15.98 -3.94
C THR A 113 -12.60 15.24 -3.13
N PHE A 114 -12.46 13.91 -2.96
CA PHE A 114 -13.38 13.12 -2.14
C PHE A 114 -13.29 13.42 -0.65
N ALA A 115 -12.08 13.69 -0.13
CA ALA A 115 -11.93 14.11 1.26
C ALA A 115 -12.75 15.37 1.56
N LYS A 116 -12.72 16.36 0.65
CA LYS A 116 -13.57 17.57 0.75
C LYS A 116 -15.06 17.26 0.57
N GLU A 117 -15.42 16.45 -0.42
CA GLU A 117 -16.83 16.12 -0.71
C GLU A 117 -17.53 15.43 0.47
N TYR A 118 -16.83 14.50 1.14
CA TYR A 118 -17.35 13.73 2.28
C TYR A 118 -16.99 14.34 3.65
N ASN A 119 -16.42 15.55 3.66
CA ASN A 119 -15.97 16.28 4.84
C ASN A 119 -15.10 15.42 5.76
N ILE A 120 -14.12 14.72 5.21
CA ILE A 120 -13.18 13.88 5.97
C ILE A 120 -12.29 14.79 6.81
N SER A 121 -12.31 14.63 8.14
CA SER A 121 -11.41 15.38 9.03
C SER A 121 -9.96 14.97 8.80
N ASN A 122 -9.10 15.96 8.56
CA ASN A 122 -7.69 15.78 8.26
C ASN A 122 -6.90 17.03 8.65
N THR A 123 -5.59 16.87 8.79
CA THR A 123 -4.67 17.91 9.29
C THR A 123 -3.39 17.90 8.50
N TYR A 124 -2.88 19.09 8.18
CA TYR A 124 -1.63 19.27 7.45
C TYR A 124 -0.44 18.66 8.19
N SER A 125 0.36 17.89 7.47
CA SER A 125 1.62 17.33 7.97
C SER A 125 2.73 18.36 7.79
N ASP A 126 3.12 19.00 8.88
CA ASP A 126 4.23 19.95 8.88
C ASP A 126 5.55 19.21 9.11
N TYR A 127 6.20 18.81 8.02
CA TYR A 127 7.48 18.10 8.07
C TYR A 127 8.63 18.95 8.65
N SER A 128 8.44 20.28 8.79
CA SER A 128 9.40 21.15 9.47
C SER A 128 9.22 21.13 11.00
N SER A 129 8.06 20.66 11.49
CA SER A 129 7.78 20.40 12.91
C SER A 129 8.41 19.08 13.34
N ILE A 130 9.75 19.07 13.39
CA ILE A 130 10.56 17.88 13.66
C ILE A 130 11.64 18.14 14.72
N LEU A 131 11.77 17.21 15.66
CA LEU A 131 12.89 17.13 16.59
C LEU A 131 13.70 15.85 16.33
N THR A 132 15.01 15.91 16.54
CA THR A 132 15.92 14.80 16.23
C THR A 132 16.64 14.28 17.48
N TYR A 133 16.86 12.97 17.54
CA TYR A 133 17.31 12.24 18.73
C TYR A 133 18.33 11.16 18.38
N ASN A 134 19.15 10.79 19.36
CA ASN A 134 20.01 9.60 19.31
C ASN A 134 19.89 8.81 20.63
N GLU A 135 20.79 7.84 20.85
CA GLU A 135 20.79 6.99 22.05
C GLU A 135 21.06 7.72 23.38
N THR A 136 21.36 9.02 23.32
CA THR A 136 21.68 9.87 24.49
C THR A 136 20.68 11.01 24.71
N GLY A 137 19.56 11.01 23.96
CA GLY A 137 18.50 12.01 24.05
C GLY A 137 18.44 12.93 22.84
N TYR A 138 18.01 14.18 23.07
CA TYR A 138 17.93 15.19 22.01
C TYR A 138 19.31 15.45 21.39
N PHE A 139 19.39 15.29 20.07
CA PHE A 139 20.61 15.52 19.31
C PHE A 139 20.22 16.16 17.97
N ASN A 140 20.50 17.45 17.82
CA ASN A 140 20.09 18.20 16.64
C ASN A 140 20.97 17.87 15.43
N TYR A 141 20.40 17.21 14.42
CA TYR A 141 21.00 16.97 13.11
C TYR A 141 20.09 17.40 11.95
N THR A 142 19.17 18.35 12.19
CA THR A 142 18.24 18.80 11.14
C THR A 142 18.93 19.49 9.97
N SER A 143 20.17 19.99 10.14
CA SER A 143 20.96 20.51 9.01
C SER A 143 21.19 19.47 7.92
N LEU A 144 21.26 18.18 8.28
CA LEU A 144 21.42 17.09 7.32
C LEU A 144 20.17 16.90 6.43
N LEU A 145 18.99 17.32 6.89
CA LEU A 145 17.77 17.33 6.05
C LEU A 145 17.96 18.33 4.90
N THR A 146 18.43 19.54 5.21
CA THR A 146 18.77 20.55 4.20
C THR A 146 19.88 20.08 3.26
N ASP A 147 20.93 19.44 3.78
CA ASP A 147 22.01 18.88 2.95
C ASP A 147 21.47 17.80 1.97
N PHE A 148 20.47 17.00 2.40
CA PHE A 148 19.80 16.03 1.55
C PHE A 148 18.92 16.71 0.49
N ASP A 149 18.11 17.70 0.88
CA ASP A 149 17.25 18.47 -0.03
C ASP A 149 18.07 19.16 -1.13
N ASP A 150 19.20 19.76 -0.77
CA ASP A 150 20.14 20.35 -1.74
C ASP A 150 20.66 19.31 -2.75
N SER A 151 20.85 18.07 -2.30
CA SER A 151 21.26 16.94 -3.15
C SER A 151 20.12 16.43 -4.05
N TRP A 152 18.85 16.61 -3.64
CA TRP A 152 17.67 16.13 -4.36
C TRP A 152 17.51 16.80 -5.74
N ALA A 153 17.77 18.10 -5.83
CA ALA A 153 17.64 18.84 -7.09
C ALA A 153 18.62 18.38 -8.19
N GLU A 154 19.85 17.98 -7.81
CA GLU A 154 20.81 17.39 -8.76
C GLU A 154 20.38 15.98 -9.19
N PHE A 155 19.79 15.26 -8.24
CA PHE A 155 19.32 13.90 -8.39
C PHE A 155 18.14 13.80 -9.38
N GLU A 156 17.15 14.68 -9.32
CA GLU A 156 16.02 14.68 -10.27
C GLU A 156 16.46 14.90 -11.72
N GLN A 157 17.39 15.83 -11.95
CA GLN A 157 17.94 16.11 -13.29
C GLN A 157 18.67 14.89 -13.87
N ALA A 158 19.36 14.14 -13.02
CA ALA A 158 20.06 12.92 -13.43
C ALA A 158 19.08 11.80 -13.83
N ALA A 159 17.92 11.67 -13.16
CA ALA A 159 16.86 10.75 -13.58
C ALA A 159 16.30 11.14 -14.96
N GLY A 160 16.01 12.42 -15.17
CA GLY A 160 15.57 12.95 -16.46
C GLY A 160 16.55 12.69 -17.60
N THR A 161 17.86 12.71 -17.33
CA THR A 161 18.89 12.38 -18.32
C THR A 161 18.86 10.90 -18.71
N ILE A 162 18.69 9.98 -17.75
CA ILE A 162 18.58 8.54 -18.04
C ILE A 162 17.38 8.28 -18.96
N LEU A 163 16.25 8.93 -18.67
CA LEU A 163 15.04 8.86 -19.46
C LEU A 163 15.25 9.35 -20.89
N THR A 164 15.73 10.58 -21.05
CA THR A 164 15.85 11.26 -22.36
C THR A 164 16.95 10.68 -23.24
N GLU A 165 18.02 10.15 -22.66
CA GLU A 165 19.10 9.50 -23.39
C GLU A 165 18.91 7.97 -23.54
N ASN A 166 17.77 7.42 -23.07
CA ASN A 166 17.45 5.99 -23.10
C ASN A 166 18.57 5.12 -22.48
N LEU A 167 19.07 5.55 -21.32
CA LEU A 167 20.08 4.82 -20.57
C LEU A 167 19.43 3.76 -19.68
N GLN A 168 20.24 2.79 -19.24
CA GLN A 168 19.77 1.77 -18.30
C GLN A 168 19.51 2.39 -16.92
N ASP A 169 18.37 2.03 -16.32
CA ASP A 169 18.05 2.39 -14.93
C ASP A 169 19.05 1.76 -13.93
N ARG A 170 19.07 2.31 -12.72
CA ARG A 170 19.96 1.92 -11.63
C ARG A 170 19.25 2.07 -10.29
N SER A 171 19.92 1.66 -9.21
CA SER A 171 19.37 1.85 -7.87
C SER A 171 19.31 3.33 -7.50
N MET A 172 18.31 3.67 -6.68
CA MET A 172 18.22 4.96 -6.00
C MET A 172 19.54 5.31 -5.28
N ARG A 173 20.19 4.33 -4.62
CA ARG A 173 21.51 4.49 -4.01
C ARG A 173 22.55 5.02 -4.98
N ALA A 174 22.57 4.51 -6.22
CA ALA A 174 23.51 4.97 -7.23
C ALA A 174 23.20 6.40 -7.70
N GLY A 175 21.92 6.81 -7.71
CA GLY A 175 21.51 8.20 -7.91
C GLY A 175 22.02 9.10 -6.79
N LEU A 176 21.72 8.77 -5.52
CA LEU A 176 22.20 9.49 -4.34
C LEU A 176 23.72 9.60 -4.31
N TYR A 177 24.43 8.53 -4.65
CA TYR A 177 25.89 8.55 -4.74
C TYR A 177 26.38 9.61 -5.74
N GLN A 178 25.68 9.85 -6.85
CA GLN A 178 26.11 10.84 -7.84
C GLN A 178 25.85 12.28 -7.41
N ALA A 179 24.81 12.51 -6.61
CA ALA A 179 24.52 13.79 -5.95
C ALA A 179 25.35 14.00 -4.66
N ASP A 180 26.46 13.28 -4.51
CA ASP A 180 27.38 13.32 -3.35
C ASP A 180 26.77 12.94 -1.99
N TRP A 181 25.53 12.44 -1.94
CA TRP A 181 24.93 11.87 -0.73
C TRP A 181 25.36 10.42 -0.50
N ARG A 182 26.33 10.22 0.40
CA ARG A 182 26.99 8.92 0.65
C ARG A 182 27.19 8.66 2.14
N PRO A 183 26.12 8.53 2.93
CA PRO A 183 26.23 8.35 4.37
C PRO A 183 27.04 7.08 4.69
N SER A 184 28.00 7.21 5.61
CA SER A 184 28.72 6.07 6.16
C SER A 184 27.76 5.15 6.90
N SER A 185 28.02 3.84 6.94
CA SER A 185 27.23 2.91 7.77
C SER A 185 27.39 3.19 9.27
N LEU A 186 28.35 4.03 9.67
CA LEU A 186 28.60 4.46 11.05
C LEU A 186 28.02 5.84 11.36
N ASP A 187 27.44 6.53 10.37
CA ASP A 187 26.83 7.84 10.55
C ASP A 187 25.32 7.68 10.75
N ALA A 188 24.91 7.41 11.98
CA ALA A 188 23.52 7.15 12.31
C ALA A 188 22.58 8.31 11.97
N ALA A 189 23.05 9.56 12.13
CA ALA A 189 22.26 10.75 11.84
C ALA A 189 21.96 10.87 10.34
N ALA A 190 22.98 10.72 9.49
CA ALA A 190 22.78 10.76 8.04
C ALA A 190 21.98 9.55 7.53
N GLN A 191 22.14 8.37 8.14
CA GLN A 191 21.31 7.20 7.83
C GLN A 191 19.83 7.38 8.21
N ALA A 192 19.56 8.06 9.34
CA ALA A 192 18.20 8.37 9.77
C ALA A 192 17.54 9.39 8.85
N VAL A 193 18.27 10.42 8.41
CA VAL A 193 17.80 11.39 7.41
C VAL A 193 17.47 10.70 6.09
N GLU A 194 18.37 9.87 5.57
CA GLU A 194 18.08 9.16 4.32
C GLU A 194 16.87 8.22 4.45
N TRP A 195 16.72 7.55 5.59
CA TRP A 195 15.55 6.72 5.87
C TRP A 195 14.26 7.57 5.87
N TRP A 196 14.28 8.72 6.53
CA TRP A 196 13.17 9.69 6.55
C TRP A 196 12.81 10.17 5.14
N MET A 197 13.81 10.48 4.32
CA MET A 197 13.61 11.04 2.98
C MET A 197 13.22 10.00 1.91
N TRP A 198 13.44 8.70 2.15
CA TRP A 198 13.21 7.67 1.12
C TRP A 198 12.44 6.44 1.60
N ASP A 199 12.97 5.72 2.59
CA ASP A 199 12.37 4.47 3.07
C ASP A 199 11.00 4.70 3.67
N TRP A 200 10.82 5.83 4.37
CA TRP A 200 9.55 6.19 4.99
C TRP A 200 8.43 6.28 3.95
N GLU A 201 8.69 6.85 2.78
CA GLU A 201 7.69 6.94 1.71
C GLU A 201 7.57 5.62 0.95
N THR A 202 8.69 5.04 0.52
CA THR A 202 8.71 3.95 -0.47
C THR A 202 8.65 2.54 0.13
N SER A 203 8.76 2.41 1.46
CA SER A 203 8.88 1.16 2.22
C SER A 203 10.10 0.27 1.90
N TYR A 204 11.02 0.77 1.06
CA TYR A 204 12.22 0.08 0.61
C TYR A 204 13.44 0.98 0.71
N SER A 205 14.61 0.37 0.85
CA SER A 205 15.86 1.11 0.89
C SER A 205 16.23 1.68 -0.49
N PRO A 206 17.10 2.70 -0.56
CA PRO A 206 17.65 3.18 -1.82
C PRO A 206 18.35 2.09 -2.65
N ASP A 207 18.82 1.02 -2.03
CA ASP A 207 19.48 -0.09 -2.72
C ASP A 207 18.48 -0.99 -3.47
N GLU A 208 17.21 -0.98 -3.07
CA GLU A 208 16.15 -1.85 -3.59
C GLU A 208 15.23 -1.14 -4.58
N SER A 209 15.15 0.19 -4.54
CA SER A 209 14.28 0.98 -5.40
C SER A 209 14.94 1.39 -6.72
N SER A 210 14.15 1.38 -7.80
CA SER A 210 14.48 2.03 -9.06
C SER A 210 14.70 3.53 -8.84
N PHE A 211 15.78 4.06 -9.43
CA PHE A 211 16.02 5.49 -9.41
C PHE A 211 15.03 6.22 -10.31
N VAL A 212 14.93 5.82 -11.58
CA VAL A 212 14.08 6.49 -12.57
C VAL A 212 12.61 6.45 -12.17
N PHE A 213 12.10 5.28 -11.81
CA PHE A 213 10.68 5.14 -11.50
C PHE A 213 10.33 5.61 -10.09
N GLY A 214 11.29 5.57 -9.16
CA GLY A 214 11.15 6.24 -7.87
C GLY A 214 10.97 7.77 -8.03
N ILE A 215 11.81 8.41 -8.85
CA ILE A 215 11.63 9.85 -9.17
C ILE A 215 10.38 10.12 -9.98
N THR A 216 10.05 9.25 -10.94
CA THR A 216 8.82 9.41 -11.72
C THR A 216 7.59 9.42 -10.82
N GLY A 217 7.49 8.46 -9.89
CA GLY A 217 6.38 8.41 -8.93
C GLY A 217 6.33 9.65 -8.04
N TYR A 218 7.48 10.10 -7.53
CA TYR A 218 7.58 11.31 -6.73
C TYR A 218 7.10 12.56 -7.50
N ASN A 219 7.66 12.81 -8.69
CA ASN A 219 7.30 13.97 -9.51
C ASN A 219 5.80 14.01 -9.84
N LEU A 220 5.24 12.86 -10.22
CA LEU A 220 3.84 12.78 -10.61
C LEU A 220 2.89 12.89 -9.43
N THR A 221 3.25 12.40 -8.24
CA THR A 221 2.41 12.62 -7.06
C THR A 221 2.55 14.03 -6.50
N PHE A 222 3.77 14.56 -6.36
CA PHE A 222 4.01 15.79 -5.59
C PHE A 222 4.15 17.06 -6.46
N TYR A 223 4.78 16.99 -7.63
CA TYR A 223 4.90 18.17 -8.50
C TYR A 223 3.71 18.39 -9.42
N GLN A 224 2.97 17.33 -9.73
CA GLN A 224 1.71 17.48 -10.45
C GLN A 224 0.61 18.06 -9.57
N TYR A 225 0.44 17.55 -8.34
CA TYR A 225 -0.63 17.97 -7.44
C TYR A 225 -0.16 19.04 -6.46
N SER A 226 0.64 18.68 -5.47
CA SER A 226 1.39 19.58 -4.58
C SER A 226 2.30 18.74 -3.66
N GLU A 227 3.29 19.35 -3.02
CA GLU A 227 4.10 18.68 -1.98
C GLU A 227 3.36 18.60 -0.63
N GLU A 228 2.16 19.17 -0.55
CA GLU A 228 1.36 19.18 0.67
C GLU A 228 0.71 17.81 0.91
N ASN A 229 0.73 17.39 2.17
CA ASN A 229 0.15 16.13 2.63
C ASN A 229 -0.72 16.37 3.86
N ASN A 230 -1.91 15.76 3.90
CA ASN A 230 -2.78 15.83 5.08
C ASN A 230 -2.98 14.44 5.69
N LEU A 231 -2.69 14.30 6.99
CA LEU A 231 -3.02 13.13 7.79
C LEU A 231 -4.52 13.12 8.09
N VAL A 232 -5.18 12.02 7.80
CA VAL A 232 -6.59 11.79 8.12
C VAL A 232 -6.75 11.41 9.59
N ILE A 233 -7.66 12.10 10.28
CA ILE A 233 -7.95 11.95 11.71
C ILE A 233 -9.46 11.74 11.96
N ASP A 234 -10.20 11.36 10.92
CA ASP A 234 -11.64 11.23 10.96
C ASP A 234 -12.09 10.06 11.84
N GLN A 235 -12.93 10.32 12.84
CA GLN A 235 -13.44 9.29 13.73
C GLN A 235 -14.44 8.31 13.07
N ARG A 236 -14.82 8.54 11.81
CA ARG A 236 -15.58 7.60 10.99
C ARG A 236 -14.66 6.66 10.18
N GLY A 237 -13.36 6.96 10.15
CA GLY A 237 -12.34 6.29 9.34
C GLY A 237 -12.22 6.81 7.92
N PHE A 238 -11.03 6.71 7.34
CA PHE A 238 -10.68 7.25 6.02
C PHE A 238 -11.52 6.60 4.90
N ASN A 239 -11.91 5.33 5.06
CA ASN A 239 -12.78 4.65 4.09
C ASN A 239 -14.21 5.21 3.99
N THR A 240 -14.58 6.19 4.82
CA THR A 240 -15.89 6.86 4.77
C THR A 240 -16.19 7.44 3.39
N TRP A 241 -15.22 8.09 2.73
CA TRP A 241 -15.45 8.66 1.40
C TRP A 241 -15.71 7.55 0.37
N LEU A 242 -15.00 6.43 0.46
CA LEU A 242 -15.14 5.32 -0.47
C LEU A 242 -16.50 4.62 -0.32
N LYS A 243 -16.99 4.47 0.91
CA LYS A 243 -18.37 4.02 1.18
C LYS A 243 -19.39 5.00 0.63
N GLY A 244 -19.12 6.29 0.76
CA GLY A 244 -19.92 7.36 0.16
C GLY A 244 -20.03 7.21 -1.35
N VAL A 245 -18.89 7.00 -2.03
CA VAL A 245 -18.83 6.74 -3.48
C VAL A 245 -19.60 5.47 -3.83
N ALA A 246 -19.40 4.38 -3.10
CA ALA A 246 -20.15 3.14 -3.29
C ALA A 246 -21.67 3.36 -3.18
N GLY A 247 -22.12 4.20 -2.25
CA GLY A 247 -23.53 4.56 -2.04
C GLY A 247 -24.17 5.32 -3.21
N THR A 248 -23.40 5.83 -4.17
CA THR A 248 -23.93 6.47 -5.39
C THR A 248 -24.48 5.46 -6.40
N PHE A 249 -24.03 4.21 -6.35
CA PHE A 249 -24.44 3.16 -7.28
C PHE A 249 -24.90 1.87 -6.60
N LEU A 250 -24.62 1.65 -5.30
CA LEU A 250 -25.14 0.55 -4.48
C LEU A 250 -26.17 1.06 -3.49
N GLN A 251 -27.24 0.29 -3.30
CA GLN A 251 -28.19 0.53 -2.21
C GLN A 251 -27.72 -0.14 -0.90
N PRO A 252 -28.25 0.26 0.27
CA PRO A 252 -28.04 -0.51 1.49
C PRO A 252 -28.47 -1.97 1.30
N ASN A 253 -27.60 -2.93 1.66
CA ASN A 253 -27.78 -4.37 1.43
C ASN A 253 -27.93 -4.76 -0.07
N ASP A 254 -27.31 -4.02 -0.99
CA ASP A 254 -27.31 -4.36 -2.40
C ASP A 254 -26.71 -5.76 -2.63
N THR A 255 -27.48 -6.62 -3.31
CA THR A 255 -27.08 -8.00 -3.59
C THR A 255 -25.87 -8.10 -4.53
N ARG A 256 -25.42 -6.99 -5.12
CA ARG A 256 -24.21 -6.94 -5.94
C ARG A 256 -22.92 -6.90 -5.11
N LEU A 257 -22.95 -6.51 -3.84
CA LEU A 257 -21.76 -6.49 -2.97
C LEU A 257 -21.77 -7.69 -2.03
N LEU A 258 -20.75 -8.54 -2.15
CA LEU A 258 -20.58 -9.76 -1.36
C LEU A 258 -19.37 -9.63 -0.45
N LEU A 259 -19.62 -9.16 0.77
CA LEU A 259 -18.62 -9.07 1.84
C LEU A 259 -18.37 -10.44 2.48
N ASN A 260 -17.26 -10.60 3.21
CA ASN A 260 -16.86 -11.85 3.84
C ASN A 260 -16.88 -13.05 2.87
N THR A 261 -16.51 -12.82 1.61
CA THR A 261 -16.59 -13.82 0.55
C THR A 261 -15.20 -14.06 -0.02
N ILE A 262 -14.71 -15.30 0.09
CA ILE A 262 -13.34 -15.67 -0.23
C ILE A 262 -13.30 -16.30 -1.62
N VAL A 263 -12.58 -15.68 -2.56
CA VAL A 263 -12.33 -16.28 -3.87
C VAL A 263 -11.26 -17.37 -3.73
N SER A 264 -11.51 -18.58 -4.22
CA SER A 264 -10.55 -19.68 -4.18
C SER A 264 -9.96 -20.00 -5.56
N GLY A 265 -10.71 -19.75 -6.63
CA GLY A 265 -10.27 -20.04 -7.99
C GLY A 265 -10.91 -19.16 -9.06
N ILE A 266 -10.16 -18.94 -10.14
CA ILE A 266 -10.57 -18.18 -11.32
C ILE A 266 -10.27 -19.05 -12.55
N ASP A 267 -11.30 -19.66 -13.09
CA ASP A 267 -11.25 -20.31 -14.40
C ASP A 267 -11.55 -19.26 -15.48
N TYR A 268 -10.73 -19.14 -16.51
CA TYR A 268 -10.95 -18.14 -17.56
C TYR A 268 -10.68 -18.71 -18.96
N THR A 269 -11.48 -18.21 -19.90
CA THR A 269 -11.34 -18.51 -21.32
C THR A 269 -11.22 -17.22 -22.12
N LYS A 270 -11.20 -17.33 -23.45
CA LYS A 270 -11.29 -16.18 -24.37
C LYS A 270 -12.70 -15.58 -24.48
N HIS A 271 -13.67 -16.07 -23.69
CA HIS A 271 -15.08 -15.73 -23.81
C HIS A 271 -15.74 -15.40 -22.48
N ASP A 272 -15.33 -16.06 -21.41
CA ASP A 272 -15.97 -15.97 -20.10
C ASP A 272 -14.96 -16.24 -18.97
N VAL A 273 -15.39 -15.90 -17.76
CA VAL A 273 -14.68 -16.15 -16.51
C VAL A 273 -15.65 -16.82 -15.53
N LYS A 274 -15.18 -17.85 -14.84
CA LYS A 274 -15.86 -18.45 -13.69
C LYS A 274 -15.02 -18.26 -12.44
N VAL A 275 -15.59 -17.58 -11.46
CA VAL A 275 -14.99 -17.34 -10.16
C VAL A 275 -15.62 -18.30 -9.17
N THR A 276 -14.80 -19.09 -8.47
CA THR A 276 -15.23 -20.05 -7.46
C THR A 276 -14.84 -19.53 -6.08
N MET A 277 -15.76 -19.63 -5.13
CA MET A 277 -15.55 -19.24 -3.73
C MET A 277 -15.05 -20.44 -2.92
N ASP A 278 -14.52 -20.20 -1.72
CA ASP A 278 -14.04 -21.25 -0.82
C ASP A 278 -15.16 -22.21 -0.33
N ASP A 279 -16.39 -21.70 -0.21
CA ASP A 279 -17.59 -22.46 0.14
C ASP A 279 -18.17 -23.30 -1.02
N GLY A 280 -17.54 -23.24 -2.20
CA GLY A 280 -17.95 -23.94 -3.42
C GLY A 280 -19.02 -23.24 -4.26
N SER A 281 -19.54 -22.08 -3.82
CA SER A 281 -20.38 -21.23 -4.66
C SER A 281 -19.57 -20.59 -5.79
N CYS A 282 -20.26 -20.06 -6.81
CA CYS A 282 -19.57 -19.52 -8.00
C CYS A 282 -20.31 -18.37 -8.69
N ILE A 283 -19.54 -17.58 -9.43
CA ILE A 283 -19.98 -16.52 -10.33
C ILE A 283 -19.49 -16.85 -11.75
N GLU A 284 -20.37 -16.80 -12.74
CA GLU A 284 -20.04 -16.77 -14.17
C GLU A 284 -20.18 -15.33 -14.68
N ALA A 285 -19.15 -14.82 -15.35
CA ALA A 285 -19.14 -13.47 -15.90
C ALA A 285 -18.54 -13.42 -17.31
N ASP A 286 -18.93 -12.43 -18.10
CA ASP A 286 -18.28 -12.17 -19.40
C ASP A 286 -16.83 -11.69 -19.19
N TYR A 287 -16.60 -10.85 -18.16
CA TYR A 287 -15.30 -10.33 -17.77
C TYR A 287 -15.09 -10.37 -16.25
N ALA A 288 -13.83 -10.37 -15.82
CA ALA A 288 -13.46 -10.12 -14.43
C ALA A 288 -12.45 -8.98 -14.30
N ILE A 289 -12.55 -8.19 -13.24
CA ILE A 289 -11.55 -7.21 -12.81
C ILE A 289 -10.96 -7.69 -11.50
N CYS A 290 -9.73 -8.19 -11.53
CA CYS A 290 -8.97 -8.61 -10.37
C CYS A 290 -8.32 -7.39 -9.72
N THR A 291 -8.76 -7.04 -8.50
CA THR A 291 -8.22 -5.91 -7.73
C THR A 291 -7.47 -6.35 -6.48
N PHE A 292 -7.01 -7.61 -6.48
CA PHE A 292 -6.17 -8.15 -5.44
C PHE A 292 -4.85 -7.38 -5.35
N SER A 293 -4.28 -7.29 -4.15
CA SER A 293 -2.96 -6.69 -3.98
C SER A 293 -1.89 -7.48 -4.73
N LEU A 294 -0.76 -6.85 -5.03
CA LEU A 294 0.39 -7.55 -5.59
C LEU A 294 0.82 -8.71 -4.70
N GLY A 295 0.81 -8.51 -3.37
CA GLY A 295 1.11 -9.56 -2.40
C GLY A 295 0.19 -10.78 -2.51
N VAL A 296 -1.10 -10.61 -2.80
CA VAL A 296 -2.02 -11.74 -3.05
C VAL A 296 -1.66 -12.48 -4.32
N LEU A 297 -1.33 -11.76 -5.40
CA LEU A 297 -0.92 -12.36 -6.67
C LEU A 297 0.42 -13.10 -6.57
N GLN A 298 1.28 -12.72 -5.62
CA GLN A 298 2.57 -13.36 -5.33
C GLN A 298 2.46 -14.56 -4.37
N LYS A 299 1.26 -14.88 -3.88
CA LYS A 299 0.98 -16.02 -2.99
C LYS A 299 0.04 -17.01 -3.65
N ASP A 300 0.00 -18.24 -3.14
CA ASP A 300 -0.93 -19.29 -3.57
C ASP A 300 -2.36 -19.08 -3.01
N ALA A 301 -2.80 -17.83 -2.86
CA ALA A 301 -4.10 -17.49 -2.25
C ALA A 301 -5.29 -17.75 -3.18
N VAL A 302 -5.06 -17.70 -4.50
CA VAL A 302 -6.08 -17.93 -5.53
C VAL A 302 -5.49 -18.73 -6.68
N THR A 303 -6.22 -19.75 -7.16
CA THR A 303 -5.77 -20.54 -8.32
C THR A 303 -6.31 -19.95 -9.62
N PHE A 304 -5.41 -19.65 -10.57
CA PHE A 304 -5.78 -19.28 -11.94
C PHE A 304 -5.75 -20.52 -12.85
N SER A 305 -6.81 -20.75 -13.61
CA SER A 305 -6.99 -21.92 -14.48
C SER A 305 -7.47 -21.51 -15.88
N PRO A 306 -6.63 -21.64 -16.93
CA PRO A 306 -5.24 -22.10 -16.90
C PRO A 306 -4.32 -21.19 -16.08
N ALA A 307 -3.13 -21.68 -15.74
CA ALA A 307 -2.10 -20.86 -15.09
C ALA A 307 -1.84 -19.57 -15.88
N LEU A 308 -1.50 -18.49 -15.17
CA LEU A 308 -1.18 -17.22 -15.83
C LEU A 308 0.02 -17.43 -16.77
N PRO A 309 0.05 -16.74 -17.92
CA PRO A 309 1.16 -16.91 -18.85
C PRO A 309 2.46 -16.37 -18.25
N GLU A 310 3.60 -16.95 -18.67
CA GLU A 310 4.95 -16.64 -18.14
C GLU A 310 5.26 -15.14 -18.08
N TRP A 311 4.86 -14.36 -19.09
CA TRP A 311 5.08 -12.90 -19.09
C TRP A 311 4.33 -12.17 -17.96
N LYS A 312 3.16 -12.68 -17.56
CA LYS A 312 2.38 -12.13 -16.45
C LYS A 312 2.96 -12.57 -15.10
N GLU A 313 3.26 -13.86 -14.97
CA GLU A 313 3.87 -14.42 -13.74
C GLU A 313 5.22 -13.77 -13.44
N THR A 314 6.05 -13.57 -14.48
CA THR A 314 7.35 -12.90 -14.35
C THR A 314 7.17 -11.47 -13.86
N SER A 315 6.23 -10.69 -14.42
CA SER A 315 5.96 -9.33 -13.95
C SER A 315 5.45 -9.32 -12.50
N ILE A 316 4.48 -10.18 -12.15
CA ILE A 316 3.99 -10.31 -10.76
C ILE A 316 5.14 -10.62 -9.80
N ALA A 317 6.03 -11.55 -10.15
CA ALA A 317 7.15 -11.93 -9.30
C ALA A 317 8.26 -10.86 -9.22
N THR A 318 8.37 -10.00 -10.23
CA THR A 318 9.43 -8.99 -10.31
C THR A 318 9.15 -7.80 -9.41
N PHE A 319 7.93 -7.24 -9.46
CA PHE A 319 7.59 -6.04 -8.69
C PHE A 319 7.54 -6.31 -7.20
N GLN A 320 7.79 -5.29 -6.39
CA GLN A 320 7.92 -5.44 -4.95
C GLN A 320 6.63 -5.08 -4.23
N MET A 321 6.17 -5.95 -3.34
CA MET A 321 5.11 -5.63 -2.37
C MET A 321 5.78 -5.27 -1.04
N GLY A 322 5.80 -3.98 -0.73
CA GLY A 322 6.38 -3.44 0.49
C GLY A 322 5.48 -3.59 1.70
N THR A 323 6.01 -3.24 2.87
CA THR A 323 5.29 -3.24 4.14
C THR A 323 5.69 -2.02 4.95
N TYR A 324 4.67 -1.36 5.50
CA TYR A 324 4.74 -0.14 6.28
C TYR A 324 3.91 -0.36 7.54
N THR A 325 4.59 -0.40 8.70
CA THR A 325 3.99 -0.84 9.97
C THR A 325 4.01 0.31 10.96
N LYS A 326 2.81 0.77 11.34
CA LYS A 326 2.60 1.81 12.36
C LYS A 326 2.35 1.15 13.72
N LEU A 327 3.19 1.48 14.70
CA LEU A 327 3.11 0.94 16.05
C LEU A 327 2.58 1.99 17.01
N PHE A 328 1.33 1.86 17.41
CA PHE A 328 0.61 2.84 18.21
C PHE A 328 0.77 2.56 19.70
N LEU A 329 1.08 3.61 20.47
CA LEU A 329 1.16 3.60 21.92
C LEU A 329 0.29 4.73 22.47
N GLN A 330 -0.48 4.45 23.52
CA GLN A 330 -1.15 5.48 24.31
C GLN A 330 -0.56 5.51 25.72
N PHE A 331 -0.31 6.71 26.25
CA PHE A 331 0.17 6.93 27.61
C PHE A 331 -0.85 7.67 28.46
N ASN A 332 -0.59 7.75 29.77
CA ASN A 332 -1.41 8.55 30.69
C ASN A 332 -1.13 10.06 30.61
N GLU A 333 0.03 10.45 30.05
CA GLU A 333 0.44 11.83 29.84
C GLU A 333 1.27 11.96 28.56
N THR A 334 1.28 13.17 27.99
CA THR A 334 2.18 13.54 26.90
C THR A 334 3.51 13.97 27.52
N PHE A 335 4.54 13.13 27.41
CA PHE A 335 5.87 13.39 27.98
C PHE A 335 6.88 13.91 26.96
N TRP A 336 6.50 13.96 25.69
CA TRP A 336 7.24 14.60 24.60
C TRP A 336 6.76 16.04 24.38
N ASP A 337 7.41 16.78 23.47
CA ASP A 337 7.03 18.16 23.14
C ASP A 337 5.63 18.20 22.48
N PRO A 338 4.62 18.84 23.09
CA PRO A 338 3.26 18.86 22.56
C PRO A 338 3.11 19.67 21.25
N ASP A 339 4.06 20.56 20.95
CA ASP A 339 4.01 21.44 19.77
C ASP A 339 4.77 20.84 18.56
N THR A 340 5.40 19.68 18.74
CA THR A 340 6.17 18.98 17.70
C THR A 340 5.35 17.82 17.10
N GLN A 341 5.26 17.73 15.76
CA GLN A 341 4.56 16.65 15.07
C GLN A 341 5.42 15.38 14.97
N PHE A 342 6.69 15.52 14.61
CA PHE A 342 7.57 14.40 14.29
C PHE A 342 8.83 14.35 15.16
N PHE A 343 9.28 13.15 15.49
CA PHE A 343 10.52 12.90 16.20
C PHE A 343 11.33 11.84 15.43
N LEU A 344 12.52 12.19 14.98
CA LEU A 344 13.41 11.31 14.23
C LEU A 344 14.53 10.81 15.13
N TYR A 345 14.71 9.50 15.20
CA TYR A 345 15.68 8.81 16.03
C TYR A 345 16.77 8.14 15.18
N ALA A 346 18.03 8.49 15.48
CA ALA A 346 19.22 7.96 14.85
C ALA A 346 19.81 6.81 15.67
N SER A 347 19.40 5.57 15.36
CA SER A 347 19.96 4.39 16.02
C SER A 347 21.45 4.21 15.67
N PRO A 348 22.35 4.12 16.67
CA PRO A 348 23.80 4.02 16.46
C PRO A 348 24.25 2.68 15.86
N THR A 349 23.41 1.65 15.93
CA THR A 349 23.77 0.29 15.56
C THR A 349 22.91 -0.29 14.43
N ARG A 350 21.75 0.32 14.14
CA ARG A 350 20.75 -0.30 13.27
C ARG A 350 19.87 0.71 12.54
N ARG A 351 20.18 0.97 11.27
CA ARG A 351 19.33 1.77 10.37
C ARG A 351 17.90 1.21 10.31
N GLY A 352 16.90 2.09 10.41
CA GLY A 352 15.49 1.72 10.36
C GLY A 352 14.90 1.19 11.68
N TYR A 353 15.68 1.16 12.77
CA TYR A 353 15.19 0.72 14.08
C TYR A 353 14.38 1.82 14.78
N TYR A 354 13.05 1.75 14.64
CA TYR A 354 12.07 2.72 15.16
C TYR A 354 12.45 4.19 14.92
N PRO A 355 12.75 4.59 13.66
CA PRO A 355 13.35 5.88 13.38
C PRO A 355 12.35 7.03 13.48
N VAL A 356 11.09 6.84 13.08
CA VAL A 356 10.12 7.94 13.00
C VAL A 356 9.02 7.73 13.98
N TRP A 357 8.79 8.74 14.82
CA TRP A 357 7.69 8.83 15.75
C TRP A 357 6.83 10.04 15.41
N GLN A 358 5.51 9.86 15.41
CA GLN A 358 4.57 10.96 15.17
C GLN A 358 3.55 11.06 16.29
N SER A 359 3.40 12.27 16.82
CA SER A 359 2.44 12.59 17.88
C SER A 359 1.04 12.79 17.30
N LEU A 360 0.06 12.06 17.82
CA LEU A 360 -1.36 12.36 17.60
C LEU A 360 -1.91 13.28 18.70
N SER A 361 -1.13 13.60 19.73
CA SER A 361 -1.54 14.49 20.83
C SER A 361 -1.40 15.99 20.49
N THR A 362 -0.68 16.30 19.41
CA THR A 362 -0.38 17.67 18.95
C THR A 362 -1.65 18.40 18.49
N GLU A 363 -1.68 19.73 18.62
CA GLU A 363 -2.83 20.54 18.19
C GLU A 363 -3.21 20.26 16.72
N GLY A 364 -4.51 20.15 16.46
CA GLY A 364 -5.04 19.80 15.14
C GLY A 364 -5.18 18.29 14.88
N PHE A 365 -4.60 17.40 15.69
CA PHE A 365 -4.74 15.94 15.53
C PHE A 365 -5.82 15.37 16.47
N HIS A 366 -5.40 14.69 17.54
CA HIS A 366 -6.23 14.26 18.67
C HIS A 366 -5.69 14.87 19.97
N PRO A 367 -5.90 16.18 20.21
CA PRO A 367 -5.34 16.86 21.36
C PRO A 367 -5.73 16.18 22.69
N GLY A 368 -4.74 15.89 23.52
CA GLY A 368 -4.94 15.19 24.80
C GLY A 368 -5.10 13.67 24.70
N SER A 369 -4.93 13.09 23.51
CA SER A 369 -4.94 11.64 23.33
C SER A 369 -3.78 10.94 24.02
N ASN A 370 -2.64 11.63 24.17
CA ASN A 370 -1.37 11.04 24.59
C ASN A 370 -0.99 9.83 23.73
N ILE A 371 -1.38 9.84 22.46
CA ILE A 371 -1.03 8.81 21.48
C ILE A 371 0.16 9.29 20.67
N ILE A 372 1.14 8.40 20.53
CA ILE A 372 2.27 8.52 19.59
C ILE A 372 2.39 7.19 18.85
N PHE A 373 2.88 7.21 17.62
CA PHE A 373 3.19 5.97 16.92
C PHE A 373 4.57 6.02 16.28
N ALA A 374 5.28 4.89 16.37
CA ALA A 374 6.51 4.67 15.62
C ALA A 374 6.18 4.07 14.25
N THR A 375 7.02 4.33 13.26
CA THR A 375 6.92 3.69 11.94
C THR A 375 8.18 2.89 11.64
N VAL A 376 7.99 1.65 11.18
CA VAL A 376 9.06 0.85 10.56
C VAL A 376 8.59 0.33 9.20
N VAL A 377 9.55 -0.01 8.34
CA VAL A 377 9.30 -0.53 6.99
C VAL A 377 10.22 -1.72 6.66
N GLY A 378 9.90 -2.42 5.58
CA GLY A 378 10.78 -3.42 4.98
C GLY A 378 11.24 -4.49 5.97
N ARG A 379 12.57 -4.65 6.13
CA ARG A 379 13.16 -5.66 7.04
C ARG A 379 12.75 -5.51 8.50
N GLU A 380 12.56 -4.27 8.97
CA GLU A 380 12.13 -4.05 10.34
C GLU A 380 10.66 -4.40 10.53
N SER A 381 9.79 -4.09 9.56
CA SER A 381 8.41 -4.58 9.54
C SER A 381 8.32 -6.10 9.60
N TYR A 382 9.04 -6.82 8.73
CA TYR A 382 9.03 -8.30 8.76
C TYR A 382 9.45 -8.86 10.11
N ARG A 383 10.41 -8.20 10.78
CA ARG A 383 10.88 -8.62 12.09
C ARG A 383 9.84 -8.36 13.17
N VAL A 384 9.33 -7.13 13.30
CA VAL A 384 8.40 -6.78 14.37
C VAL A 384 7.06 -7.50 14.21
N GLU A 385 6.62 -7.76 12.97
CA GLU A 385 5.39 -8.53 12.73
C GLU A 385 5.54 -10.02 13.11
N ALA A 386 6.78 -10.55 13.12
CA ALA A 386 7.09 -11.90 13.55
C ALA A 386 7.37 -12.02 15.06
N GLN A 387 7.54 -10.91 15.77
CA GLN A 387 7.73 -10.85 17.22
C GLN A 387 6.39 -10.87 17.96
N SER A 388 6.43 -11.18 19.26
CA SER A 388 5.28 -10.98 20.15
C SER A 388 5.10 -9.49 20.44
N ASP A 389 3.87 -9.10 20.81
CA ASP A 389 3.59 -7.70 21.15
C ASP A 389 4.46 -7.23 22.33
N GLU A 390 4.75 -8.10 23.31
CA GLU A 390 5.58 -7.78 24.46
C GLU A 390 7.05 -7.51 24.10
N GLU A 391 7.61 -8.26 23.14
CA GLU A 391 8.98 -8.07 22.67
C GLU A 391 9.11 -6.75 21.92
N THR A 392 8.19 -6.50 20.97
CA THR A 392 8.15 -5.24 20.22
C THR A 392 7.92 -4.03 21.14
N LEU A 393 7.03 -4.16 22.13
CA LEU A 393 6.78 -3.10 23.11
C LEU A 393 8.02 -2.80 23.95
N ALA A 394 8.73 -3.84 24.41
CA ALA A 394 9.95 -3.66 25.19
C ALA A 394 11.01 -2.88 24.40
N GLU A 395 11.18 -3.18 23.11
CA GLU A 395 12.11 -2.46 22.23
C GLU A 395 11.69 -1.00 22.00
N LEU A 396 10.40 -0.74 21.75
CA LEU A 396 9.88 0.63 21.63
C LEU A 396 10.11 1.45 22.90
N MET A 397 9.87 0.85 24.06
CA MET A 397 10.08 1.51 25.35
C MET A 397 11.57 1.75 25.66
N GLU A 398 12.47 0.90 25.17
CA GLU A 398 13.92 1.15 25.22
C GLU A 398 14.29 2.40 24.42
N VAL A 399 13.82 2.49 23.16
CA VAL A 399 14.07 3.66 22.30
C VAL A 399 13.48 4.94 22.91
N LEU A 400 12.25 4.91 23.44
CA LEU A 400 11.66 6.08 24.10
C LEU A 400 12.47 6.55 25.31
N ARG A 401 13.00 5.63 26.12
CA ARG A 401 13.86 5.97 27.27
C ARG A 401 15.20 6.54 26.84
N GLU A 402 15.74 6.11 25.71
CA GLU A 402 16.94 6.70 25.11
C GLU A 402 16.67 8.10 24.55
N MET A 403 15.54 8.32 23.89
CA MET A 403 15.14 9.63 23.35
C MET A 403 14.85 10.66 24.45
N PHE A 404 14.30 10.22 25.58
CA PHE A 404 13.88 11.08 26.69
C PHE A 404 14.55 10.69 28.02
N PRO A 405 15.90 10.76 28.13
CA PRO A 405 16.64 10.23 29.28
C PRO A 405 16.40 11.00 30.58
N ASP A 406 15.94 12.25 30.48
CA ASP A 406 15.61 13.11 31.62
C ASP A 406 14.15 12.94 32.12
N VAL A 407 13.39 12.04 31.49
CA VAL A 407 11.99 11.73 31.81
C VAL A 407 11.89 10.31 32.35
N ASP A 408 11.12 10.12 33.43
CA ASP A 408 10.69 8.78 33.83
C ASP A 408 9.54 8.33 32.93
N VAL A 409 9.88 7.83 31.73
CA VAL A 409 8.91 7.50 30.67
C VAL A 409 7.88 6.48 31.22
N PRO A 410 6.57 6.85 31.29
CA PRO A 410 5.56 5.96 31.84
C PRO A 410 5.34 4.74 30.94
N GLU A 411 4.84 3.65 31.51
CA GLU A 411 4.39 2.50 30.71
C GLU A 411 3.11 2.87 29.93
N PRO A 412 2.94 2.38 28.69
CA PRO A 412 1.75 2.68 27.89
C PRO A 412 0.52 1.98 28.47
N ILE A 413 -0.62 2.65 28.39
CA ILE A 413 -1.94 2.13 28.78
C ILE A 413 -2.63 1.37 27.64
N ALA A 414 -2.19 1.57 26.40
CA ALA A 414 -2.61 0.80 25.24
C ALA A 414 -1.46 0.66 24.23
N PHE A 415 -1.40 -0.48 23.55
CA PHE A 415 -0.41 -0.78 22.52
C PHE A 415 -1.01 -1.68 21.44
N MET A 416 -0.78 -1.37 20.16
CA MET A 416 -1.10 -2.26 19.04
C MET A 416 -0.37 -1.86 17.75
N TYR A 417 -0.24 -2.81 16.83
CA TYR A 417 0.21 -2.56 15.46
C TYR A 417 -0.36 -3.61 14.48
N PRO A 418 -0.59 -3.25 13.19
CA PRO A 418 -1.05 -4.19 12.19
C PRO A 418 0.07 -5.12 11.72
N ARG A 419 -0.27 -6.33 11.26
CA ARG A 419 0.67 -7.32 10.71
C ARG A 419 0.44 -7.53 9.22
N TRP A 420 0.67 -6.48 8.42
CA TRP A 420 0.31 -6.41 7.01
C TRP A 420 0.92 -7.54 6.17
N THR A 421 2.12 -8.01 6.50
CA THR A 421 2.83 -9.07 5.74
C THR A 421 2.15 -10.43 5.86
N THR A 422 1.40 -10.65 6.94
CA THR A 422 0.62 -11.87 7.19
C THR A 422 -0.88 -11.69 7.07
N GLU A 423 -1.35 -10.44 6.89
CA GLU A 423 -2.77 -10.13 6.72
C GLU A 423 -3.29 -10.78 5.43
N PRO A 424 -4.20 -11.75 5.52
CA PRO A 424 -4.77 -12.39 4.35
C PRO A 424 -5.38 -11.36 3.40
N TRP A 425 -5.28 -11.62 2.11
CA TRP A 425 -5.82 -10.73 1.07
C TRP A 425 -5.17 -9.33 0.98
N SER A 426 -4.05 -9.11 1.69
CA SER A 426 -3.17 -7.96 1.51
C SER A 426 -1.70 -8.36 1.33
N TYR A 427 -1.15 -9.15 2.25
CA TYR A 427 0.25 -9.60 2.26
C TYR A 427 1.29 -8.49 2.01
N GLY A 428 1.06 -7.33 2.62
CA GLY A 428 1.87 -6.12 2.52
C GLY A 428 1.01 -4.85 2.52
N SER A 429 1.66 -3.70 2.35
CA SER A 429 1.07 -2.36 2.43
C SER A 429 0.93 -1.72 1.05
N TYR A 430 1.99 -1.59 0.25
CA TYR A 430 1.93 -0.97 -1.07
C TYR A 430 3.11 -1.40 -1.95
N SER A 431 2.98 -1.23 -3.27
CA SER A 431 4.02 -1.65 -4.19
C SER A 431 5.15 -0.63 -4.33
N ASN A 432 6.31 -1.12 -4.78
CA ASN A 432 7.45 -0.31 -5.19
C ASN A 432 8.08 -0.89 -6.46
N TRP A 433 8.76 -0.04 -7.23
CA TRP A 433 9.47 -0.46 -8.43
C TRP A 433 10.91 -0.84 -8.10
N PRO A 434 11.32 -2.11 -8.31
CA PRO A 434 12.69 -2.52 -8.09
C PRO A 434 13.63 -2.06 -9.19
N VAL A 435 14.92 -2.05 -8.87
CA VAL A 435 16.01 -1.74 -9.81
C VAL A 435 15.95 -2.60 -11.07
N GLY A 436 16.13 -1.96 -12.24
CA GLY A 436 16.25 -2.66 -13.53
C GLY A 436 14.93 -3.08 -14.14
N THR A 437 13.81 -2.56 -13.63
CA THR A 437 12.49 -2.68 -14.27
C THR A 437 12.31 -1.63 -15.38
N THR A 438 11.39 -1.89 -16.30
CA THR A 438 11.04 -1.00 -17.42
C THR A 438 9.53 -0.81 -17.52
N LEU A 439 9.07 0.19 -18.28
CA LEU A 439 7.63 0.33 -18.55
C LEU A 439 7.05 -0.88 -19.27
N GLU A 440 7.80 -1.53 -20.17
CA GLU A 440 7.32 -2.77 -20.82
C GLU A 440 7.03 -3.88 -19.79
N MET A 441 7.90 -4.03 -18.78
CA MET A 441 7.73 -5.01 -17.70
C MET A 441 6.53 -4.68 -16.81
N HIS A 442 6.32 -3.41 -16.48
CA HIS A 442 5.16 -2.96 -15.72
C HIS A 442 3.87 -3.02 -16.53
N GLN A 443 3.91 -2.69 -17.82
CA GLN A 443 2.75 -2.83 -18.70
C GLN A 443 2.32 -4.29 -18.81
N ASN A 444 3.26 -5.24 -18.74
CA ASN A 444 2.96 -6.65 -18.56
C ASN A 444 2.34 -6.98 -17.19
N LEU A 445 2.62 -6.23 -16.10
CA LEU A 445 1.89 -6.36 -14.82
C LEU A 445 0.45 -5.83 -14.92
N ARG A 446 0.25 -4.73 -15.67
CA ARG A 446 -1.07 -4.09 -15.90
C ARG A 446 -1.97 -4.86 -16.88
N ALA A 447 -1.38 -5.51 -17.90
CA ALA A 447 -2.14 -6.05 -19.01
C ALA A 447 -3.13 -7.18 -18.62
N ASN A 448 -4.27 -7.26 -19.30
CA ASN A 448 -5.24 -8.33 -19.08
C ASN A 448 -4.75 -9.67 -19.64
N VAL A 449 -5.20 -10.76 -19.01
CA VAL A 449 -5.05 -12.13 -19.51
C VAL A 449 -6.42 -12.61 -19.95
N GLN A 450 -6.64 -12.66 -21.27
CA GLN A 450 -7.96 -12.93 -21.84
C GLN A 450 -9.01 -11.98 -21.21
N HIS A 451 -10.09 -12.51 -20.66
CA HIS A 451 -11.17 -11.73 -20.06
C HIS A 451 -10.95 -11.39 -18.56
N VAL A 452 -9.74 -11.62 -18.02
CA VAL A 452 -9.33 -11.19 -16.68
C VAL A 452 -8.47 -9.94 -16.78
N TYR A 453 -9.03 -8.80 -16.38
CA TYR A 453 -8.36 -7.51 -16.26
C TYR A 453 -7.78 -7.37 -14.86
N PHE A 454 -6.69 -6.63 -14.73
CA PHE A 454 -6.03 -6.36 -13.46
C PHE A 454 -6.07 -4.86 -13.19
N ALA A 455 -6.30 -4.49 -11.93
CA ALA A 455 -6.30 -3.11 -11.47
C ALA A 455 -5.85 -3.04 -10.01
N GLY A 456 -5.24 -1.93 -9.63
CA GLY A 456 -4.75 -1.70 -8.27
C GLY A 456 -3.64 -0.67 -8.31
N GLU A 457 -3.16 -0.20 -7.16
CA GLU A 457 -2.03 0.73 -7.16
C GLU A 457 -0.78 0.13 -7.84
N HIS A 458 -0.58 -1.18 -7.73
CA HIS A 458 0.54 -1.90 -8.38
C HIS A 458 0.44 -1.98 -9.90
N THR A 459 -0.69 -1.59 -10.50
CA THR A 459 -0.82 -1.46 -11.95
C THR A 459 -0.70 -0.02 -12.43
N SER A 460 -0.51 0.94 -11.53
CA SER A 460 -0.33 2.37 -11.85
C SER A 460 1.15 2.68 -12.01
N ALA A 461 1.59 3.07 -13.21
CA ALA A 461 2.97 3.47 -13.41
C ALA A 461 3.25 4.87 -12.85
N GLU A 462 2.22 5.72 -12.83
CA GLU A 462 2.31 7.11 -12.37
C GLU A 462 2.29 7.23 -10.86
N TYR A 463 1.45 6.44 -10.19
CA TYR A 463 1.12 6.64 -8.79
C TYR A 463 1.08 5.30 -8.01
N PHE A 464 2.02 4.40 -8.32
CA PHE A 464 2.16 3.16 -7.58
C PHE A 464 2.32 3.45 -6.07
N GLY A 465 1.75 2.58 -5.27
CA GLY A 465 1.68 2.71 -3.81
C GLY A 465 0.64 3.68 -3.25
N PHE A 466 0.06 4.56 -4.06
CA PHE A 466 -0.91 5.54 -3.58
C PHE A 466 -2.38 5.17 -3.86
N LEU A 467 -3.29 5.74 -3.05
CA LEU A 467 -4.73 5.57 -3.22
C LEU A 467 -5.24 6.09 -4.57
N HIS A 468 -4.70 7.21 -5.07
CA HIS A 468 -5.08 7.76 -6.36
C HIS A 468 -4.64 6.87 -7.53
N GLY A 469 -3.50 6.18 -7.44
CA GLY A 469 -3.11 5.16 -8.40
C GLY A 469 -4.14 4.03 -8.49
N ALA A 470 -4.57 3.50 -7.35
CA ALA A 470 -5.67 2.53 -7.31
C ALA A 470 -6.98 3.09 -7.89
N TRP A 471 -7.28 4.37 -7.65
CA TRP A 471 -8.47 5.04 -8.17
C TRP A 471 -8.47 5.12 -9.69
N PHE A 472 -7.36 5.56 -10.30
CA PHE A 472 -7.19 5.64 -11.75
C PHE A 472 -7.23 4.26 -12.42
N GLU A 473 -6.52 3.28 -11.87
CA GLU A 473 -6.43 1.94 -12.48
C GLU A 473 -7.75 1.16 -12.41
N GLY A 474 -8.54 1.36 -11.34
CA GLY A 474 -9.89 0.83 -11.28
C GLY A 474 -10.78 1.35 -12.42
N GLN A 475 -10.74 2.66 -12.67
CA GLN A 475 -11.49 3.28 -13.75
C GLN A 475 -11.00 2.84 -15.12
N GLU A 476 -9.69 2.82 -15.34
CA GLU A 476 -9.09 2.39 -16.61
C GLU A 476 -9.58 0.98 -17.01
N ALA A 477 -9.47 0.01 -16.09
CA ALA A 477 -9.88 -1.37 -16.36
C ALA A 477 -11.39 -1.46 -16.65
N ALA A 478 -12.21 -0.74 -15.89
CA ALA A 478 -13.65 -0.67 -16.09
C ALA A 478 -14.04 0.00 -17.41
N MET A 479 -13.41 1.13 -17.78
CA MET A 479 -13.70 1.84 -19.02
C MET A 479 -13.33 1.02 -20.26
N ARG A 480 -12.25 0.23 -20.19
CA ARG A 480 -11.89 -0.71 -21.25
C ARG A 480 -12.97 -1.77 -21.47
N ILE A 481 -13.44 -2.40 -20.39
CA ILE A 481 -14.51 -3.40 -20.45
C ILE A 481 -15.83 -2.77 -20.88
N ALA A 482 -16.18 -1.60 -20.35
CA ALA A 482 -17.38 -0.87 -20.73
C ALA A 482 -17.39 -0.59 -22.23
N GLY A 483 -16.28 -0.12 -22.82
CA GLY A 483 -16.18 0.11 -24.26
C GLY A 483 -16.41 -1.15 -25.10
N MET A 484 -16.03 -2.33 -24.59
CA MET A 484 -16.30 -3.62 -25.24
C MET A 484 -17.76 -4.04 -25.14
N LEU A 485 -18.40 -3.80 -23.99
CA LEU A 485 -19.80 -4.16 -23.74
C LEU A 485 -20.78 -3.22 -24.46
N THR A 486 -20.52 -1.90 -24.43
CA THR A 486 -21.38 -0.87 -25.00
C THR A 486 -21.09 -0.61 -26.48
N LYS A 487 -19.91 -1.03 -26.96
CA LYS A 487 -19.36 -0.69 -28.29
C LYS A 487 -19.14 0.82 -28.49
N ASN A 488 -19.00 1.56 -27.40
CA ASN A 488 -18.67 2.98 -27.39
C ASN A 488 -17.40 3.20 -26.56
N CYS A 489 -16.28 3.52 -27.21
CA CYS A 489 -15.02 3.74 -26.51
C CYS A 489 -14.88 5.20 -26.07
N GLU A 490 -15.13 5.46 -24.79
CA GLU A 490 -14.92 6.77 -24.17
C GLU A 490 -13.51 6.95 -23.59
N ASN A 491 -12.73 5.87 -23.50
CA ASN A 491 -11.35 5.92 -23.04
C ASN A 491 -10.40 6.30 -24.19
N VAL A 492 -10.16 7.60 -24.39
CA VAL A 492 -9.50 8.12 -25.60
C VAL A 492 -7.97 7.94 -25.56
N GLY A 493 -7.32 8.13 -24.42
CA GLY A 493 -5.85 8.18 -24.33
C GLY A 493 -5.19 6.81 -24.44
N SER A 494 -5.62 5.88 -23.60
CA SER A 494 -5.07 4.53 -23.49
C SER A 494 -5.87 3.47 -24.29
N GLY A 495 -7.06 3.84 -24.77
CA GLY A 495 -7.93 3.00 -25.61
C GLY A 495 -8.85 2.05 -24.81
N CYS A 496 -9.68 1.30 -25.54
CA CYS A 496 -10.59 0.29 -24.99
C CYS A 496 -10.23 -1.13 -25.44
N GLY A 497 -10.77 -2.13 -24.75
CA GLY A 497 -10.44 -3.54 -25.00
C GLY A 497 -9.11 -3.95 -24.37
N GLU A 498 -8.39 -4.85 -25.03
CA GLU A 498 -7.15 -5.41 -24.48
C GLU A 498 -6.08 -4.35 -24.28
N TYR A 499 -5.35 -4.48 -23.17
CA TYR A 499 -4.11 -3.74 -22.94
C TYR A 499 -3.02 -4.20 -23.90
N LEU A 500 -2.10 -3.28 -24.21
CA LEU A 500 -0.81 -3.64 -24.81
C LEU A 500 -0.04 -4.56 -23.85
N LYS A 501 0.69 -5.52 -24.42
CA LYS A 501 1.61 -6.41 -23.70
C LYS A 501 2.83 -6.70 -24.56
N TYR A 502 3.98 -6.81 -23.93
CA TYR A 502 5.28 -6.97 -24.58
C TYR A 502 5.77 -8.40 -24.43
N LYS A 503 5.92 -9.10 -25.57
CA LYS A 503 6.48 -10.46 -25.59
C LYS A 503 8.01 -10.47 -25.55
N VAL A 504 8.62 -9.42 -26.05
CA VAL A 504 10.07 -9.19 -26.06
C VAL A 504 10.28 -7.90 -25.29
N LEU A 505 11.16 -7.95 -24.30
CA LEU A 505 11.54 -6.81 -23.48
C LEU A 505 12.90 -6.30 -23.97
N HIS A 506 13.05 -4.98 -24.12
CA HIS A 506 14.24 -4.36 -24.71
C HIS A 506 15.26 -3.88 -23.66
N GLY A 507 14.91 -3.93 -22.37
CA GLY A 507 15.82 -3.72 -21.25
C GLY A 507 16.07 -2.27 -20.84
N THR A 508 15.59 -1.31 -21.63
CA THR A 508 15.45 0.11 -21.27
C THR A 508 14.02 0.57 -21.56
N THR A 509 13.69 1.80 -21.16
CA THR A 509 12.40 2.41 -21.51
C THR A 509 12.65 3.58 -22.43
N GLU A 510 12.19 3.51 -23.68
CA GLU A 510 12.35 4.58 -24.65
C GLU A 510 11.41 5.76 -24.33
N GLU A 511 11.80 6.98 -24.70
CA GLU A 511 10.97 8.18 -24.49
C GLU A 511 9.55 8.02 -25.07
N ALA A 512 9.43 7.35 -26.23
CA ALA A 512 8.14 7.09 -26.87
C ALA A 512 7.20 6.19 -26.06
N GLU A 513 7.72 5.45 -25.06
CA GLU A 513 6.96 4.55 -24.21
C GLU A 513 6.29 5.26 -23.02
N TYR A 514 6.68 6.50 -22.71
CA TYR A 514 6.03 7.35 -21.70
C TYR A 514 4.73 7.93 -22.25
N ASN A 515 3.71 7.07 -22.31
CA ASN A 515 2.41 7.41 -22.88
C ASN A 515 1.27 6.65 -22.18
N ALA A 516 0.03 7.10 -22.41
CA ALA A 516 -1.16 6.58 -21.74
C ALA A 516 -1.38 5.07 -21.98
N ILE A 517 -0.91 4.51 -23.10
CA ILE A 517 -1.02 3.07 -23.40
C ILE A 517 -0.21 2.25 -22.39
N ASN A 518 0.98 2.73 -22.02
CA ASN A 518 1.84 2.14 -20.98
C ASN A 518 1.54 2.64 -19.57
N GLY A 519 0.45 3.39 -19.40
CA GLY A 519 -0.02 3.87 -18.10
C GLY A 519 0.62 5.14 -17.60
N ILE A 520 1.27 5.92 -18.48
CA ILE A 520 1.79 7.26 -18.18
C ILE A 520 1.12 8.28 -19.11
N GLY A 521 -0.06 8.77 -18.72
CA GLY A 521 -0.83 9.78 -19.46
C GLY A 521 -0.36 11.22 -19.24
N VAL A 522 0.44 11.48 -18.20
CA VAL A 522 1.05 12.78 -17.92
C VAL A 522 2.58 12.74 -18.02
N SER A 523 3.18 13.88 -18.33
CA SER A 523 4.65 13.97 -18.46
C SER A 523 5.31 13.73 -17.10
N PRO A 524 6.20 12.72 -16.97
CA PRO A 524 6.99 12.51 -15.76
C PRO A 524 8.13 13.52 -15.61
N PHE A 525 8.37 14.34 -16.65
CA PHE A 525 9.42 15.34 -16.68
C PHE A 525 9.03 16.55 -15.83
N TYR A 526 9.67 16.67 -14.67
CA TYR A 526 9.85 17.96 -14.02
C TYR A 526 11.16 18.57 -14.52
N VAL A 527 11.06 19.69 -15.23
CA VAL A 527 12.22 20.55 -15.50
C VAL A 527 12.10 21.67 -14.49
N ALA A 528 12.88 21.61 -13.42
CA ALA A 528 13.05 22.74 -12.52
C ALA A 528 13.38 23.96 -13.40
N ASP A 529 12.59 25.04 -13.27
CA ASP A 529 12.88 26.28 -13.99
C ASP A 529 14.35 26.61 -13.71
N SER A 530 15.20 26.47 -14.73
CA SER A 530 16.61 26.83 -14.58
C SER A 530 16.61 28.32 -14.26
N GLY A 531 16.82 28.67 -12.98
CA GLY A 531 16.75 30.03 -12.45
C GLY A 531 17.70 30.97 -13.17
N LYS A 532 17.30 31.40 -14.37
CA LYS A 532 17.91 32.44 -15.16
C LYS A 532 16.88 33.56 -15.28
N GLU A 533 16.76 34.30 -14.18
CA GLU A 533 16.65 35.76 -14.25
C GLU A 533 17.98 36.39 -13.80
#